data_AF-A0A7S0S4N1-F1
#
_entry.id   AF-A0A7S0S4N1-F1
#
_cell.length_a   1.000
_cell.length_b   1.000
_cell.length_c   1.000
_cell.angle_alpha   90.00
_cell.angle_beta   90.00
_cell.angle_gamma   90.00
#
_symmetry.space_group_name_H-M   'P 1'
#
loop_
_entity.id
_entity.type
_entity.pdbx_description
1 polymer ?
#
loop_
_entity_poly.entity_id
_entity_poly.type
_entity_poly.pdbx_seq_one_letter_code
_entity_poly.pdbx_strand_id
1 'polypeptide(L)'
;MHGCVPVVVMDNVAAVWEDVVDWRAFSVRVPQARLHELPQILAAVNATTLLRLQRGLARVWTRFAWVMGPWARGDLAGRFNGAKQYANIQVPPAHPLAPLKRFPWRADAFHTLMQWLHGRIPYARGEAPLENITSAAQMRGGKPAQWHVYA
;
A
#
# COMPACT_ATOMS: atom_id res chain seq x y z
N MET A 1 -4.28 -1.83 15.65
CA MET A 1 -5.05 -1.57 14.40
C MET A 1 -6.37 -2.34 14.52
N HIS A 2 -7.52 -1.67 14.38
CA HIS A 2 -8.83 -2.24 14.74
C HIS A 2 -9.49 -3.12 13.65
N GLY A 3 -8.78 -3.41 12.54
CA GLY A 3 -9.28 -4.29 11.46
C GLY A 3 -10.46 -3.73 10.66
N CYS A 4 -10.66 -2.42 10.64
CA CYS A 4 -11.65 -1.78 9.78
C CYS A 4 -11.29 -2.02 8.32
N VAL A 5 -12.25 -2.48 7.51
CA VAL A 5 -12.07 -2.67 6.07
C VAL A 5 -12.22 -1.33 5.36
N PRO A 6 -11.23 -0.90 4.54
CA PRO A 6 -11.34 0.34 3.78
C PRO A 6 -12.46 0.26 2.74
N VAL A 7 -13.23 1.34 2.64
CA VAL A 7 -14.20 1.57 1.57
C VAL A 7 -13.64 2.61 0.62
N VAL A 8 -13.53 2.24 -0.65
CA VAL A 8 -12.92 3.06 -1.71
C VAL A 8 -14.03 3.66 -2.57
N VAL A 9 -14.19 4.98 -2.48
CA VAL A 9 -15.18 5.77 -3.23
C VAL A 9 -14.43 6.69 -4.20
N MET A 10 -13.92 6.11 -5.28
CA MET A 10 -13.27 6.86 -6.36
C MET A 10 -13.43 6.08 -7.66
N ASP A 11 -13.89 6.77 -8.69
CA ASP A 11 -14.10 6.22 -10.02
C ASP A 11 -12.94 6.61 -10.94
N ASN A 12 -12.49 5.69 -11.80
CA ASN A 12 -11.42 5.94 -12.79
C ASN A 12 -10.08 6.43 -12.21
N VAL A 13 -9.85 6.23 -10.91
CA VAL A 13 -8.59 6.57 -10.24
C VAL A 13 -7.94 5.28 -9.73
N ALA A 14 -6.68 5.08 -10.10
CA ALA A 14 -5.87 3.99 -9.57
C ALA A 14 -5.57 4.26 -8.10
N ALA A 15 -5.84 3.29 -7.25
CA ALA A 15 -5.50 3.35 -5.84
C ALA A 15 -3.98 3.24 -5.65
N VAL A 16 -3.51 3.65 -4.47
CA VAL A 16 -2.08 3.64 -4.16
C VAL A 16 -1.53 2.21 -4.29
N TRP A 17 -0.52 2.04 -5.15
CA TRP A 17 0.09 0.76 -5.50
C TRP A 17 -0.88 -0.31 -6.01
N GLU A 18 -1.95 0.07 -6.70
CA GLU A 18 -2.92 -0.88 -7.25
C GLU A 18 -2.29 -1.93 -8.19
N ASP A 19 -1.17 -1.58 -8.84
CA ASP A 19 -0.38 -2.50 -9.69
C ASP A 19 0.42 -3.54 -8.89
N VAL A 20 0.64 -3.31 -7.59
CA VAL A 20 1.50 -4.14 -6.71
C VAL A 20 0.67 -4.87 -5.65
N VAL A 21 -0.48 -4.32 -5.26
CA VAL A 21 -1.34 -4.87 -4.21
C VAL A 21 -2.77 -4.98 -4.73
N ASP A 22 -3.35 -6.19 -4.61
CA ASP A 22 -4.74 -6.41 -5.00
C ASP A 22 -5.72 -5.79 -3.98
N TRP A 23 -6.26 -4.62 -4.33
CA TRP A 23 -7.25 -3.92 -3.52
C TRP A 23 -8.56 -4.71 -3.32
N ARG A 24 -8.91 -5.63 -4.22
CA ARG A 24 -10.12 -6.46 -4.10
C ARG A 24 -10.01 -7.50 -2.98
N ALA A 25 -8.79 -7.79 -2.53
CA ALA A 25 -8.52 -8.73 -1.46
C ALA A 25 -8.82 -8.15 -0.06
N PHE A 26 -8.86 -6.82 0.09
CA PHE A 26 -8.94 -6.18 1.40
C PHE A 26 -9.80 -4.90 1.46
N SER A 27 -10.43 -4.48 0.37
CA SER A 27 -11.30 -3.29 0.35
C SER A 27 -12.65 -3.57 -0.30
N VAL A 28 -13.62 -2.70 -0.03
CA VAL A 28 -14.89 -2.63 -0.76
C VAL A 28 -14.84 -1.40 -1.66
N ARG A 29 -15.04 -1.57 -2.97
CA ARG A 29 -15.17 -0.44 -3.91
C ARG A 29 -16.63 -0.09 -4.11
N VAL A 30 -16.96 1.19 -3.98
CA VAL A 30 -18.30 1.72 -4.20
C VAL A 30 -18.19 2.85 -5.21
N PRO A 31 -18.88 2.77 -6.36
CA PRO A 31 -18.91 3.87 -7.33
C PRO A 31 -19.48 5.13 -6.70
N GLN A 32 -18.98 6.30 -7.07
CA GLN A 32 -19.44 7.57 -6.50
C GLN A 32 -20.94 7.78 -6.76
N ALA A 33 -21.44 7.35 -7.91
CA ALA A 33 -22.87 7.40 -8.26
C ALA A 33 -23.77 6.64 -7.25
N ARG A 34 -23.24 5.59 -6.60
CA ARG A 34 -23.97 4.75 -5.63
C ARG A 34 -23.67 5.09 -4.18
N LEU A 35 -23.03 6.23 -3.92
CA LEU A 35 -22.68 6.64 -2.56
C LEU A 35 -23.91 6.78 -1.64
N HIS A 36 -25.06 7.15 -2.20
CA HIS A 36 -26.33 7.23 -1.48
C HIS A 36 -26.84 5.86 -0.98
N GLU A 37 -26.40 4.76 -1.59
CA GLU A 37 -26.73 3.38 -1.19
C GLU A 37 -25.68 2.78 -0.23
N LEU A 38 -24.70 3.58 0.22
CA LEU A 38 -23.57 3.07 1.01
C LEU A 38 -24.00 2.26 2.25
N PRO A 39 -24.99 2.70 3.06
CA PRO A 39 -25.45 1.90 4.19
C PRO A 39 -25.99 0.53 3.79
N GLN A 40 -26.74 0.46 2.68
CA GLN A 40 -27.32 -0.78 2.16
C GLN A 40 -26.24 -1.71 1.63
N ILE A 41 -25.26 -1.17 0.89
CA ILE A 41 -24.11 -1.92 0.37
C ILE A 41 -23.30 -2.52 1.52
N LEU A 42 -23.02 -1.73 2.57
CA LEU A 42 -22.27 -2.18 3.73
C LEU A 42 -23.04 -3.21 4.56
N ALA A 43 -24.35 -3.02 4.73
CA ALA A 43 -25.21 -3.99 5.42
C ALA A 43 -25.32 -5.33 4.67
N ALA A 44 -25.20 -5.31 3.33
CA ALA A 44 -25.20 -6.52 2.51
C ALA A 44 -23.88 -7.33 2.62
N VAL A 45 -22.81 -6.77 3.20
CA VAL A 45 -21.55 -7.49 3.41
C VAL A 45 -21.72 -8.50 4.55
N ASN A 46 -21.82 -9.78 4.19
CA ASN A 46 -21.90 -10.85 5.19
C ASN A 46 -20.59 -11.01 5.99
N ALA A 47 -20.71 -11.64 7.17
CA ALA A 47 -19.60 -11.84 8.09
C ALA A 47 -18.41 -12.62 7.46
N THR A 48 -18.68 -13.61 6.61
CA THR A 48 -17.64 -14.39 5.92
C THR A 48 -16.81 -13.52 4.98
N THR A 49 -17.47 -12.63 4.24
CA THR A 49 -16.83 -11.68 3.33
C THR A 49 -16.02 -10.65 4.11
N LEU A 50 -16.59 -10.13 5.20
CA LEU A 50 -15.89 -9.21 6.09
C LEU A 50 -14.61 -9.85 6.64
N LEU A 51 -14.68 -11.06 7.17
CA LEU A 51 -13.52 -11.79 7.68
C LEU A 51 -12.46 -12.04 6.61
N ARG A 52 -12.87 -12.34 5.38
CA ARG A 52 -11.94 -12.49 4.23
C ARG A 52 -11.20 -11.18 3.96
N LEU A 53 -11.91 -10.06 3.90
CA LEU A 53 -11.33 -8.73 3.65
C LEU A 53 -10.40 -8.31 4.80
N GLN A 54 -10.80 -8.53 6.05
CA GLN A 54 -9.97 -8.26 7.22
C GLN A 54 -8.67 -9.08 7.22
N ARG A 55 -8.73 -10.37 6.82
CA ARG A 55 -7.53 -11.21 6.67
C ARG A 55 -6.64 -10.74 5.52
N GLY A 56 -7.24 -10.23 4.44
CA GLY A 56 -6.52 -9.53 3.38
C GLY A 56 -5.75 -8.34 3.94
N LEU A 57 -6.45 -7.46 4.65
CA LEU A 57 -5.89 -6.25 5.23
C LEU A 57 -4.75 -6.55 6.23
N ALA A 58 -4.94 -7.55 7.10
CA ALA A 58 -3.94 -7.98 8.06
C ALA A 58 -2.62 -8.44 7.41
N ARG A 59 -2.65 -8.91 6.17
CA ARG A 59 -1.46 -9.29 5.41
C ARG A 59 -0.77 -8.12 4.72
N VAL A 60 -1.50 -7.07 4.36
CA VAL A 60 -0.99 -6.00 3.49
C VAL A 60 -0.80 -4.66 4.19
N TRP A 61 -1.34 -4.46 5.39
CA TRP A 61 -1.33 -3.13 6.05
C TRP A 61 0.07 -2.56 6.23
N THR A 62 1.09 -3.39 6.46
CA THR A 62 2.46 -2.91 6.64
C THR A 62 3.00 -2.23 5.39
N ARG A 63 2.51 -2.63 4.20
CA ARG A 63 2.89 -2.03 2.92
C ARG A 63 2.49 -0.57 2.82
N PHE A 64 1.56 -0.10 3.65
CA PHE A 64 1.12 1.29 3.74
C PHE A 64 1.75 2.07 4.90
N ALA A 65 2.60 1.43 5.71
CA ALA A 65 3.20 2.03 6.89
C ALA A 65 4.71 2.24 6.70
N TRP A 66 5.21 3.44 7.03
CA TRP A 66 6.63 3.78 7.02
C TRP A 66 7.32 3.29 8.28
N VAL A 67 7.37 1.97 8.41
CA VAL A 67 7.80 1.33 9.64
C VAL A 67 9.31 1.09 9.69
N MET A 68 10.01 1.00 8.56
CA MET A 68 11.44 0.65 8.50
C MET A 68 12.39 1.79 8.16
N GLY A 69 11.92 3.04 8.23
CA GLY A 69 12.78 4.21 8.07
C GLY A 69 13.96 4.20 9.08
N PRO A 70 15.13 4.76 8.73
CA PRO A 70 16.25 4.91 9.67
C PRO A 70 15.85 5.54 11.01
N TRP A 71 14.86 6.44 10.98
CA TRP A 71 14.28 7.16 12.11
C TRP A 71 13.21 6.37 12.87
N ALA A 72 12.60 5.35 12.27
CA ALA A 72 11.54 4.53 12.88
C ALA A 72 12.04 3.20 13.47
N ARG A 73 13.24 2.74 13.06
CA ARG A 73 13.79 1.43 13.43
C ARG A 73 13.96 1.21 14.94
N GLY A 74 14.38 2.23 15.68
CA GLY A 74 14.64 2.12 17.13
C GLY A 74 13.38 1.99 17.97
N ASP A 75 12.35 2.79 17.67
CA ASP A 75 11.12 2.87 18.47
C ASP A 75 10.15 1.70 18.18
N LEU A 76 10.08 1.27 16.92
CA LEU A 76 9.03 0.34 16.49
C LEU A 76 9.27 -1.11 16.90
N ALA A 77 10.53 -1.56 16.94
CA ALA A 77 10.87 -2.89 17.45
C ALA A 77 10.49 -3.03 18.94
N GLY A 78 10.63 -1.95 19.72
CA GLY A 78 10.16 -1.86 21.10
C GLY A 78 8.64 -1.97 21.22
N ARG A 79 7.90 -1.25 20.37
CA ARG A 79 6.42 -1.30 20.31
C ARG A 79 5.87 -2.68 19.90
N PHE A 80 6.55 -3.37 18.98
CA PHE A 80 6.20 -4.75 18.62
C PHE A 80 6.49 -5.75 19.74
N ASN A 81 7.60 -5.57 20.48
CA ASN A 81 7.87 -6.38 21.66
C ASN A 81 6.86 -6.11 22.79
N GLY A 82 6.38 -4.86 22.92
CA GLY A 82 5.27 -4.49 23.81
C GLY A 82 3.94 -5.17 23.45
N ALA A 83 3.72 -5.52 22.17
CA ALA A 83 2.54 -6.27 21.76
C ALA A 83 2.47 -7.71 22.35
N LYS A 84 3.56 -8.21 22.97
CA LYS A 84 3.50 -9.39 23.85
C LYS A 84 2.54 -9.19 25.03
N GLN A 85 2.25 -7.96 25.44
CA GLN A 85 1.25 -7.65 26.47
C GLN A 85 -0.18 -8.04 26.04
N TYR A 86 -0.45 -8.17 24.74
CA TYR A 86 -1.72 -8.69 24.21
C TYR A 86 -1.67 -10.18 23.86
N ALA A 87 -0.54 -10.87 24.09
CA ALA A 87 -0.40 -12.30 23.81
C ALA A 87 -1.33 -13.18 24.66
N ASN A 88 -1.84 -12.63 25.76
CA ASN A 88 -2.78 -13.31 26.66
C ASN A 88 -4.21 -13.36 26.08
N ILE A 89 -4.51 -12.57 25.05
CA ILE A 89 -5.77 -12.67 24.32
C ILE A 89 -5.64 -13.89 23.41
N GLN A 90 -6.37 -14.95 23.75
CA GLN A 90 -6.48 -16.16 22.93
C GLN A 90 -7.29 -15.85 21.67
N VAL A 91 -6.61 -15.24 20.70
CA VAL A 91 -7.12 -15.03 19.37
C VAL A 91 -6.82 -16.30 18.56
N PRO A 92 -7.83 -16.96 17.95
CA PRO A 92 -7.57 -18.10 17.09
C PRO A 92 -6.50 -17.76 16.04
N PRO A 93 -5.53 -18.64 15.74
CA PRO A 93 -4.41 -18.32 14.84
C PRO A 93 -4.83 -17.85 13.44
N ALA A 94 -6.03 -18.21 13.00
CA ALA A 94 -6.61 -17.81 11.70
C ALA A 94 -7.50 -16.56 11.77
N HIS A 95 -7.56 -15.90 12.92
CA HIS A 95 -8.38 -14.70 13.12
C HIS A 95 -7.71 -13.48 12.46
N PRO A 96 -8.48 -12.61 11.77
CA PRO A 96 -7.92 -11.45 11.07
C PRO A 96 -7.13 -10.47 11.96
N LEU A 97 -7.45 -10.40 13.24
CA LEU A 97 -6.78 -9.53 14.22
C LEU A 97 -5.68 -10.23 15.01
N ALA A 98 -5.26 -11.44 14.61
CA ALA A 98 -4.18 -12.13 15.29
C ALA A 98 -2.88 -11.32 15.19
N PRO A 99 -2.13 -11.16 16.30
CA PRO A 99 -0.88 -10.42 16.29
C PRO A 99 0.14 -11.11 15.36
N LEU A 100 0.93 -10.30 14.65
CA LEU A 100 1.97 -10.81 13.76
C LEU A 100 3.04 -11.55 14.59
N LYS A 101 3.32 -12.81 14.23
CA LYS A 101 4.36 -13.62 14.90
C LYS A 101 5.77 -13.08 14.69
N ARG A 102 6.01 -12.44 13.53
CA ARG A 102 7.28 -11.83 13.16
C ARG A 102 7.01 -10.50 12.48
N PHE A 103 7.81 -9.50 12.83
CA PHE A 103 7.76 -8.20 12.18
C PHE A 103 8.17 -8.34 10.69
N PRO A 104 7.38 -7.81 9.72
CA PRO A 104 7.64 -8.03 8.31
C PRO A 104 8.61 -6.98 7.74
N TRP A 105 9.90 -7.15 8.05
CA TRP A 105 11.00 -6.22 7.70
C TRP A 105 11.10 -5.85 6.20
N ARG A 106 10.57 -6.68 5.29
CA ARG A 106 10.60 -6.47 3.82
C ARG A 106 9.25 -6.09 3.21
N ALA A 107 8.26 -5.74 4.02
CA ALA A 107 6.90 -5.45 3.55
C ALA A 107 6.38 -4.11 4.09
N ASP A 108 7.24 -3.10 4.19
CA ASP A 108 6.85 -1.75 4.58
C ASP A 108 6.55 -0.85 3.38
N ALA A 109 6.12 0.39 3.65
CA ALA A 109 5.86 1.38 2.60
C ALA A 109 7.09 1.71 1.76
N PHE A 110 8.29 1.77 2.36
CA PHE A 110 9.51 2.01 1.61
C PHE A 110 9.81 0.90 0.61
N HIS A 111 9.80 -0.36 1.06
CA HIS A 111 10.02 -1.50 0.16
C HIS A 111 8.95 -1.61 -0.92
N THR A 112 7.70 -1.25 -0.59
CA THR A 112 6.60 -1.22 -1.55
C THR A 112 6.84 -0.17 -2.64
N LEU A 113 7.29 1.02 -2.26
CA LEU A 113 7.70 2.07 -3.19
C LEU A 113 8.87 1.61 -4.06
N MET A 114 9.93 1.03 -3.47
CA MET A 114 11.09 0.55 -4.24
C MET A 114 10.70 -0.56 -5.24
N GLN A 115 9.83 -1.47 -4.85
CA GLN A 115 9.30 -2.50 -5.74
C GLN A 115 8.48 -1.90 -6.89
N TRP A 116 7.64 -0.90 -6.59
CA TRP A 116 6.86 -0.19 -7.60
C TRP A 116 7.76 0.57 -8.58
N LEU A 117 8.76 1.30 -8.08
CA LEU A 117 9.74 2.03 -8.90
C LEU A 117 10.52 1.08 -9.81
N HIS A 118 10.99 -0.05 -9.29
CA HIS A 118 11.67 -1.07 -10.08
C HIS A 118 10.80 -1.61 -11.23
N GLY A 119 9.48 -1.74 -11.02
CA GLY A 119 8.53 -2.13 -12.05
C GLY A 119 8.27 -1.05 -13.12
N ARG A 120 8.60 0.22 -12.85
CA ARG A 120 8.17 1.35 -13.70
C ARG A 120 9.32 2.12 -14.35
N ILE A 121 10.55 2.00 -13.83
CA ILE A 121 11.75 2.64 -14.39
C ILE A 121 12.53 1.60 -15.21
N PRO A 122 12.59 1.72 -16.54
CA PRO A 122 13.30 0.77 -17.41
C PRO A 122 14.77 0.60 -17.02
N TYR A 123 15.46 1.70 -16.74
CA TYR A 123 16.87 1.69 -16.35
C TYR A 123 17.14 0.94 -15.03
N ALA A 124 16.17 0.91 -14.11
CA ALA A 124 16.31 0.15 -12.87
C ALA A 124 16.31 -1.37 -13.10
N ARG A 125 15.89 -1.84 -14.29
CA ARG A 125 15.90 -3.25 -14.72
C ARG A 125 17.11 -3.63 -15.59
N GLY A 126 18.05 -2.71 -15.82
CA GLY A 126 19.17 -2.92 -16.74
C GLY A 126 18.80 -2.76 -18.21
N GLU A 127 17.62 -2.19 -18.52
CA GLU A 127 17.23 -1.84 -19.88
C GLU A 127 17.87 -0.49 -20.27
N ALA A 128 18.39 -0.39 -21.50
CA ALA A 128 19.10 0.79 -21.98
C ALA A 128 18.23 2.07 -21.90
N PRO A 129 18.83 3.25 -21.63
CA PRO A 129 18.09 4.51 -21.54
C PRO A 129 17.29 4.80 -22.82
N LEU A 130 16.16 5.49 -22.67
CA LEU A 130 15.41 6.05 -23.81
C LEU A 130 16.27 7.11 -24.50
N GLU A 131 17.09 6.74 -25.47
CA GLU A 131 17.98 7.66 -26.21
C GLU A 131 17.23 8.74 -27.03
N ASN A 132 15.88 8.76 -27.02
CA ASN A 132 15.09 9.60 -27.90
C ASN A 132 14.34 10.77 -27.23
N ILE A 133 14.54 11.06 -25.94
CA ILE A 133 13.84 12.21 -25.31
C ILE A 133 14.43 13.55 -25.75
N THR A 134 15.67 13.57 -26.25
CA THR A 134 16.32 14.80 -26.76
C THR A 134 15.83 15.20 -28.15
N SER A 135 15.25 14.29 -28.93
CA SER A 135 14.84 14.58 -30.32
C SER A 135 13.46 15.25 -30.42
N ALA A 136 12.56 15.01 -29.46
CA ALA A 136 11.23 15.64 -29.46
C ALA A 136 11.25 17.09 -28.90
N ALA A 137 12.18 17.42 -28.00
CA ALA A 137 12.32 18.77 -27.46
C ALA A 137 13.03 19.75 -28.42
N GLN A 138 13.83 19.23 -29.37
CA GLN A 138 14.54 20.06 -30.35
C GLN A 138 13.63 20.64 -31.45
N MET A 139 12.37 20.17 -31.58
CA MET A 139 11.43 20.60 -32.61
C MET A 139 10.44 21.70 -32.17
N ARG A 140 10.56 22.27 -30.97
CA ARG A 140 9.89 23.53 -30.61
C ARG A 140 10.85 24.41 -29.81
N GLY A 141 11.32 25.49 -30.44
CA GLY A 141 12.32 26.42 -29.91
C GLY A 141 11.93 27.13 -28.61
N GLY A 142 12.02 26.43 -27.48
CA GLY A 142 11.93 26.97 -26.14
C GLY A 142 13.11 26.47 -25.31
N LYS A 143 13.85 27.39 -24.68
CA LYS A 143 15.08 27.14 -23.91
C LYS A 143 14.96 25.90 -22.98
N PRO A 144 15.99 25.04 -22.88
CA PRO A 144 15.97 23.92 -21.95
C PRO A 144 15.98 24.43 -20.50
N ALA A 145 15.05 23.92 -19.69
CA ALA A 145 15.01 24.19 -18.25
C ALA A 145 16.23 23.53 -17.58
N GLN A 146 17.09 24.35 -16.98
CA GLN A 146 18.19 23.89 -16.12
C GLN A 146 17.61 23.32 -14.82
N TRP A 147 17.73 22.01 -14.63
CA TRP A 147 17.50 21.40 -13.32
C TRP A 147 18.83 21.38 -12.56
N HIS A 148 18.95 22.24 -11.55
CA HIS A 148 20.06 22.17 -10.61
C HIS A 148 19.87 20.95 -9.70
N VAL A 149 20.71 19.94 -9.92
CA VAL A 149 20.90 18.85 -8.95
C VAL A 149 21.75 19.43 -7.82
N TYR A 150 21.12 19.68 -6.66
CA TYR A 150 21.87 19.95 -5.44
C TYR A 150 22.49 18.63 -4.97
N ALA A 151 23.82 18.57 -4.98
CA ALA A 151 24.62 17.53 -4.37
C ALA A 151 24.75 17.75 -2.86
#